data_AF-A0A6S8BUU4-F1
#
_entry.id   AF-A0A6S8BUU4-F1
#
_cell.length_a   1.000
_cell.length_b   1.000
_cell.length_c   1.000
_cell.angle_alpha   90.00
_cell.angle_beta   90.00
_cell.angle_gamma   90.00
#
_symmetry.space_group_name_H-M   'P 1'
#
loop_
_entity.id
_entity.type
_entity.pdbx_description
1 polymer ?
#
loop_
_entity_poly.entity_id
_entity_poly.type
_entity_poly.pdbx_seq_one_letter_code
_entity_poly.pdbx_strand_id
1 'polypeptide(L)'
;MVYDGNMVFDDYHRWFQEQKPGEDVDCGKKYHNSWKSYIYCYDKFYHPTSWTGRNAVRFLKDHHNSNITNPNQPFFLKVSFHRPHSPYDPPSSYYDAVPASAVKPPIVGGSWDKTYSQKQNGCSPENNDAWCGNMPMEEIMKSRRAYLANIMFVDEEIGKIVDALKKFKFLDKTFIVFVSDHGDGQGEHYHWRKSYPYEFSSHIPFLVWW
;
A
#
# COMPACT_ATOMS: atom_id res chain seq x y z
N MET A 1 2.38 -22.57 1.52
CA MET A 1 1.25 -22.74 0.59
C MET A 1 0.84 -24.21 0.63
N VAL A 2 -0.38 -24.51 1.07
CA VAL A 2 -0.96 -25.86 0.96
C VAL A 2 -1.83 -25.84 -0.29
N TYR A 3 -1.55 -26.78 -1.20
CA TYR A 3 -2.25 -26.91 -2.47
C TYR A 3 -3.34 -27.97 -2.32
N ASP A 4 -4.60 -27.55 -2.40
CA ASP A 4 -5.70 -28.48 -2.57
C ASP A 4 -6.84 -27.84 -3.37
N GLY A 5 -6.74 -27.94 -4.71
CA GLY A 5 -7.86 -27.96 -5.68
C GLY A 5 -8.88 -26.81 -5.77
N ASN A 6 -8.94 -25.90 -4.79
CA ASN A 6 -9.91 -24.81 -4.67
C ASN A 6 -9.14 -23.54 -4.31
N MET A 7 -9.44 -22.42 -5.00
CA MET A 7 -8.86 -21.07 -4.85
C MET A 7 -7.83 -20.90 -3.73
N VAL A 8 -6.56 -20.64 -4.11
CA VAL A 8 -5.50 -20.33 -3.15
C VAL A 8 -5.81 -18.97 -2.50
N PHE A 9 -6.43 -19.01 -1.33
CA PHE A 9 -6.53 -17.83 -0.46
C PHE A 9 -5.21 -17.68 0.30
N ASP A 10 -4.61 -16.50 0.23
CA ASP A 10 -3.56 -16.12 1.16
C ASP A 10 -4.11 -16.05 2.61
N ASP A 11 -3.21 -15.96 3.60
CA ASP A 11 -3.59 -15.95 5.01
C ASP A 11 -4.47 -14.75 5.39
N TYR A 12 -4.36 -13.62 4.67
CA TYR A 12 -5.22 -12.47 4.90
C TYR A 12 -6.64 -12.74 4.42
N HIS A 13 -6.82 -13.28 3.21
CA HIS A 13 -8.14 -13.63 2.69
C HIS A 13 -8.82 -14.69 3.53
N ARG A 14 -8.08 -15.71 3.98
CA ARG A 14 -8.61 -16.73 4.90
C ARG A 14 -9.09 -16.09 6.20
N TRP A 15 -8.23 -15.28 6.83
CA TRP A 15 -8.60 -14.56 8.04
C TRP A 15 -9.82 -13.65 7.82
N PHE A 16 -9.86 -12.91 6.70
CA PHE A 16 -10.98 -12.03 6.39
C PHE A 16 -12.28 -12.83 6.27
N GLN A 17 -12.29 -13.95 5.55
CA GLN A 17 -13.48 -14.81 5.42
C GLN A 17 -13.89 -15.46 6.75
N GLU A 18 -12.96 -15.75 7.66
CA GLU A 18 -13.30 -16.19 9.01
C GLU A 18 -14.01 -15.08 9.82
N GLN A 19 -13.62 -13.82 9.62
CA GLN A 19 -14.23 -12.69 10.34
C GLN A 19 -15.50 -12.15 9.67
N LYS A 20 -15.59 -12.24 8.35
CA LYS A 20 -16.68 -11.73 7.50
C LYS A 20 -17.05 -12.77 6.43
N PRO A 21 -17.71 -13.87 6.80
CA PRO A 21 -18.02 -14.94 5.86
C PRO A 21 -18.91 -14.46 4.70
N GLY A 22 -18.49 -14.71 3.47
CA GLY A 22 -19.26 -14.41 2.25
C GLY A 22 -19.18 -12.95 1.78
N GLU A 23 -18.49 -12.08 2.53
CA GLU A 23 -18.26 -10.69 2.14
C GLU A 23 -17.10 -10.60 1.13
N ASP A 24 -17.17 -9.63 0.22
CA ASP A 24 -16.11 -9.35 -0.74
C ASP A 24 -15.08 -8.39 -0.11
N VAL A 25 -13.85 -8.85 0.05
CA VAL A 25 -12.73 -8.08 0.62
C VAL A 25 -12.33 -6.88 -0.25
N ASP A 26 -12.56 -6.99 -1.56
CA ASP A 26 -12.25 -5.94 -2.53
C ASP A 26 -13.39 -4.93 -2.67
N CYS A 27 -14.50 -5.06 -1.94
CA CYS A 27 -15.62 -4.10 -1.98
C CYS A 27 -16.16 -3.90 -3.42
N GLY A 28 -16.18 -4.94 -4.25
CA GLY A 28 -16.59 -4.89 -5.66
C GLY A 28 -15.58 -4.26 -6.61
N LYS A 29 -14.36 -3.93 -6.16
CA LYS A 29 -13.29 -3.40 -7.01
C LYS A 29 -12.77 -4.52 -7.92
N LYS A 30 -12.85 -4.32 -9.23
CA LYS A 30 -12.46 -5.34 -10.24
C LYS A 30 -11.04 -5.20 -10.77
N TYR A 31 -10.40 -4.05 -10.58
CA TYR A 31 -9.12 -3.71 -11.20
C TYR A 31 -8.05 -3.44 -10.14
N HIS A 32 -7.08 -4.33 -10.03
CA HIS A 32 -5.96 -4.19 -9.10
C HIS A 32 -4.99 -3.06 -9.50
N ASN A 33 -4.98 -2.64 -10.77
CA ASN A 33 -4.19 -1.50 -11.24
C ASN A 33 -5.07 -0.30 -11.63
N SER A 34 -6.18 -0.12 -10.91
CA SER A 34 -7.08 1.02 -11.13
C SER A 34 -6.36 2.34 -10.86
N TRP A 35 -6.43 3.28 -11.79
CA TRP A 35 -5.93 4.65 -11.56
C TRP A 35 -6.88 5.48 -10.66
N LYS A 36 -8.09 4.99 -10.40
CA LYS A 36 -9.09 5.65 -9.55
C LYS A 36 -8.88 5.33 -8.08
N SER A 37 -9.22 6.29 -7.22
CA SER A 37 -9.38 6.08 -5.79
C SER A 37 -10.75 5.53 -5.42
N TYR A 38 -10.80 4.83 -4.29
CA TYR A 38 -11.99 4.35 -3.62
C TYR A 38 -11.87 4.65 -2.13
N ILE A 39 -12.95 4.51 -1.37
CA ILE A 39 -12.89 4.46 0.09
C ILE A 39 -13.09 3.01 0.49
N TYR A 40 -12.27 2.50 1.41
CA TYR A 40 -12.45 1.14 1.91
C TYR A 40 -13.82 0.99 2.57
N CYS A 41 -14.56 -0.06 2.20
CA CYS A 41 -15.96 -0.20 2.58
C CYS A 41 -16.18 -0.80 3.98
N TYR A 42 -15.13 -1.32 4.62
CA TYR A 42 -15.21 -1.86 5.97
C TYR A 42 -14.39 -1.04 6.96
N ASP A 43 -14.52 -1.34 8.24
CA ASP A 43 -13.65 -0.78 9.28
C ASP A 43 -12.17 -1.06 8.97
N LYS A 44 -11.29 -0.11 9.34
CA LYS A 44 -9.84 -0.21 9.09
C LYS A 44 -9.22 -1.47 9.69
N PHE A 45 -9.84 -2.07 10.71
CA PHE A 45 -9.45 -3.36 11.29
C PHE A 45 -9.37 -4.50 10.25
N TYR A 46 -10.29 -4.49 9.28
CA TYR A 46 -10.37 -5.50 8.23
C TYR A 46 -9.46 -5.24 7.04
N HIS A 47 -8.91 -4.03 6.92
CA HIS A 47 -8.05 -3.66 5.80
C HIS A 47 -6.71 -4.44 5.84
N PRO A 48 -6.16 -4.87 4.68
CA PRO A 48 -4.91 -5.67 4.65
C PRO A 48 -3.74 -4.96 5.33
N THR A 49 -3.61 -3.63 5.20
CA THR A 49 -2.60 -2.82 5.91
C THR A 49 -2.63 -3.04 7.43
N SER A 50 -3.81 -2.91 8.06
CA SER A 50 -3.95 -3.15 9.52
C SER A 50 -3.72 -4.61 9.88
N TRP A 51 -4.18 -5.54 9.05
CA TRP A 51 -3.91 -6.96 9.26
C TRP A 51 -2.40 -7.26 9.26
N THR A 52 -1.66 -6.75 8.28
CA THR A 52 -0.19 -6.91 8.19
C THR A 52 0.52 -6.30 9.40
N GLY A 53 0.19 -5.06 9.79
CA GLY A 53 0.77 -4.40 10.96
C GLY A 53 0.49 -5.16 12.26
N ARG A 54 -0.76 -5.58 12.48
CA ARG A 54 -1.15 -6.39 13.65
C ARG A 54 -0.42 -7.74 13.70
N ASN A 55 -0.22 -8.39 12.56
CA ASN A 55 0.51 -9.67 12.50
C ASN A 55 2.00 -9.50 12.82
N ALA A 56 2.62 -8.40 12.37
CA ALA A 56 4.00 -8.07 12.74
C ALA A 56 4.13 -7.82 14.26
N VAL A 57 3.20 -7.07 14.86
CA VAL A 57 3.17 -6.87 16.32
C VAL A 57 2.93 -8.18 17.07
N ARG A 58 2.04 -9.04 16.57
CA ARG A 58 1.80 -10.39 17.15
C ARG A 58 3.07 -11.23 17.13
N PHE A 59 3.78 -11.25 16.00
CA PHE A 59 5.06 -11.96 15.89
C PHE A 59 6.07 -11.49 16.96
N LEU A 60 6.22 -10.18 17.15
CA LEU A 60 7.14 -9.64 18.16
C LEU A 60 6.72 -10.03 19.59
N LYS A 61 5.42 -10.06 19.88
CA LYS A 61 4.90 -10.54 21.17
C LYS A 61 5.19 -12.02 21.38
N ASP A 62 4.97 -12.85 20.37
CA ASP A 62 5.20 -14.30 20.47
C ASP A 62 6.71 -14.60 20.60
N HIS A 63 7.54 -13.84 19.88
CA HIS A 63 8.99 -13.87 20.05
C HIS A 63 9.41 -13.47 21.46
N HIS A 64 8.85 -12.40 22.02
CA HIS A 64 9.13 -12.00 23.41
C HIS A 64 8.80 -13.11 24.41
N ASN A 65 7.65 -13.79 24.25
CA ASN A 65 7.25 -14.88 25.12
C ASN A 65 8.17 -16.10 25.01
N SER A 66 8.62 -16.46 23.81
CA SER A 66 9.57 -17.57 23.62
C SER A 66 10.98 -17.23 24.07
N ASN A 67 11.37 -15.96 24.00
CA ASN A 67 12.67 -15.47 24.47
C ASN A 67 12.83 -15.67 25.99
N ILE A 68 11.73 -15.72 26.76
CA ILE A 68 11.76 -16.06 28.21
C ILE A 68 12.41 -17.43 28.46
N THR A 69 12.17 -18.41 27.59
CA THR A 69 12.73 -19.76 27.70
C THR A 69 13.97 -19.98 26.82
N ASN A 70 14.22 -19.09 25.84
CA ASN A 70 15.39 -19.13 24.96
C ASN A 70 15.95 -17.71 24.69
N PRO A 71 16.75 -17.14 25.62
CA PRO A 71 17.04 -15.70 25.66
C PRO A 71 17.94 -15.14 24.55
N ASN A 72 18.44 -15.98 23.64
CA ASN A 72 19.39 -15.59 22.59
C ASN A 72 18.92 -15.91 21.17
N GLN A 73 17.69 -16.39 20.99
CA GLN A 73 17.18 -16.69 19.66
C GLN A 73 16.99 -15.38 18.88
N PRO A 74 17.68 -15.15 17.74
CA PRO A 74 17.38 -14.01 16.88
C PRO A 74 16.08 -14.23 16.12
N PHE A 75 15.51 -13.14 15.61
CA PHE A 75 14.40 -13.18 14.66
C PHE A 75 14.78 -12.52 13.34
N PHE A 76 14.09 -12.94 12.28
CA PHE A 76 14.03 -12.23 11.00
C PHE A 76 12.56 -11.99 10.68
N LEU A 77 12.15 -10.71 10.58
CA LEU A 77 10.77 -10.31 10.32
C LEU A 77 10.71 -9.45 9.07
N LYS A 78 10.16 -10.00 7.98
CA LYS A 78 9.82 -9.24 6.77
C LYS A 78 8.37 -8.79 6.86
N VAL A 79 8.13 -7.48 6.93
CA VAL A 79 6.80 -6.89 6.87
C VAL A 79 6.61 -6.24 5.50
N SER A 80 5.65 -6.75 4.72
CA SER A 80 5.40 -6.27 3.35
C SER A 80 3.97 -5.73 3.29
N PHE A 81 3.83 -4.40 3.37
CA PHE A 81 2.53 -3.76 3.17
C PHE A 81 2.17 -3.78 1.69
N HIS A 82 0.91 -4.14 1.38
CA HIS A 82 0.41 -4.10 0.01
C HIS A 82 0.11 -2.65 -0.44
N ARG A 83 -0.34 -1.80 0.48
CA ARG A 83 -0.50 -0.36 0.21
C ARG A 83 0.86 0.35 0.20
N PRO A 84 1.03 1.41 -0.60
CA PRO A 84 -0.01 2.17 -1.32
C PRO A 84 -0.33 1.67 -2.75
N HIS A 85 -0.07 0.41 -3.10
CA HIS A 85 -0.51 -0.15 -4.39
C HIS A 85 -2.00 0.07 -4.63
N SER A 86 -2.35 0.38 -5.87
CA SER A 86 -3.72 0.53 -6.35
C SER A 86 -4.57 -0.75 -6.14
N PRO A 87 -5.91 -0.67 -6.22
CA PRO A 87 -6.71 0.56 -6.19
C PRO A 87 -6.43 1.35 -4.91
N TYR A 88 -6.38 2.68 -5.01
CA TYR A 88 -6.08 3.52 -3.84
C TYR A 88 -7.32 3.61 -2.94
N ASP A 89 -7.40 2.77 -1.92
CA ASP A 89 -8.59 2.60 -1.07
C ASP A 89 -8.33 2.79 0.44
N PRO A 90 -7.86 3.96 0.89
CA PRO A 90 -7.72 4.21 2.32
C PRO A 90 -9.09 4.13 3.03
N PRO A 91 -9.13 3.82 4.34
CA PRO A 91 -10.30 4.11 5.16
C PRO A 91 -10.61 5.62 5.14
N SER A 92 -11.90 5.97 5.24
CA SER A 92 -12.37 7.37 5.11
C SER A 92 -11.66 8.34 6.05
N SER A 93 -11.41 7.93 7.30
CA SER A 93 -10.72 8.76 8.29
C SER A 93 -9.33 9.21 7.85
N TYR A 94 -8.58 8.39 7.11
CA TYR A 94 -7.26 8.79 6.57
C TYR A 94 -7.40 9.70 5.36
N TYR A 95 -8.38 9.43 4.49
CA TYR A 95 -8.64 10.29 3.33
C TYR A 95 -9.02 11.71 3.78
N ASP A 96 -9.89 11.80 4.79
CA ASP A 96 -10.35 13.07 5.37
C ASP A 96 -9.22 13.81 6.10
N ALA A 97 -8.31 13.07 6.75
CA ALA A 97 -7.16 13.64 7.45
C ALA A 97 -6.10 14.27 6.53
N VAL A 98 -5.97 13.81 5.28
CA VAL A 98 -5.05 14.42 4.30
C VAL A 98 -5.69 15.71 3.78
N PRO A 99 -5.14 16.91 4.05
CA PRO A 99 -5.71 18.14 3.54
C PRO A 99 -5.54 18.22 2.02
N ALA A 100 -6.55 18.75 1.32
CA ALA A 100 -6.48 18.91 -0.14
C ALA A 100 -5.26 19.74 -0.59
N SER A 101 -4.81 20.68 0.24
CA SER A 101 -3.62 21.51 -0.01
C SER A 101 -2.29 20.74 0.04
N ALA A 102 -2.24 19.54 0.62
CA ALA A 102 -1.05 18.69 0.59
C ALA A 102 -0.86 17.98 -0.76
N VAL A 103 -1.92 17.91 -1.58
CA VAL A 103 -1.90 17.22 -2.86
C VAL A 103 -1.43 18.19 -3.94
N LYS A 104 -0.35 17.84 -4.63
CA LYS A 104 0.16 18.62 -5.77
C LYS A 104 -0.37 18.02 -7.08
N PRO A 105 -0.70 18.85 -8.09
CA PRO A 105 -1.01 18.33 -9.43
C PRO A 105 0.18 17.56 -9.99
N PRO A 106 -0.03 16.62 -10.93
CA PRO A 106 1.06 15.92 -11.59
C PRO A 106 1.84 16.89 -12.47
N ILE A 107 3.13 16.61 -12.64
CA ILE A 107 3.97 17.26 -13.63
C ILE A 107 3.67 16.60 -14.97
N VAL A 108 3.14 17.39 -15.91
CA VAL A 108 3.05 17.01 -17.32
C VAL A 108 4.13 17.82 -18.06
N GLY A 109 5.01 17.14 -18.77
CA GLY A 109 6.12 17.78 -19.47
C GLY A 109 5.71 18.35 -20.83
N GLY A 110 6.71 18.54 -21.69
CA GLY A 110 6.57 19.20 -22.98
C GLY A 110 5.95 18.32 -24.06
N SER A 111 6.28 18.62 -25.32
CA SER A 111 5.73 17.90 -26.48
C SER A 111 5.99 16.40 -26.48
N TRP A 112 7.04 15.92 -25.80
CA TRP A 112 7.39 14.50 -25.73
C TRP A 112 6.39 13.65 -24.94
N ASP A 113 5.67 14.22 -23.97
CA ASP A 113 4.68 13.48 -23.16
C ASP A 113 3.32 13.36 -23.86
N LYS A 114 3.04 14.21 -24.86
CA LYS A 114 1.75 14.25 -25.55
C LYS A 114 1.35 12.93 -26.21
N THR A 115 2.32 12.07 -26.53
CA THR A 115 1.99 10.74 -27.06
C THR A 115 1.20 9.90 -26.05
N TYR A 116 1.41 10.11 -24.75
CA TYR A 116 0.73 9.40 -23.66
C TYR A 116 -0.57 10.08 -23.22
N SER A 117 -0.85 11.30 -23.71
CA SER A 117 -2.12 11.98 -23.47
C SER A 117 -3.22 11.51 -24.43
N GLN A 118 -2.85 10.88 -25.54
CA GLN A 118 -3.76 10.47 -26.61
C GLN A 118 -4.34 9.07 -26.33
N LYS A 119 -5.57 8.84 -26.81
CA LYS A 119 -6.19 7.51 -26.71
C LYS A 119 -5.40 6.51 -27.56
N GLN A 120 -4.88 5.48 -26.92
CA GLN A 120 -4.21 4.33 -27.53
C GLN A 120 -4.55 3.05 -26.73
N ASN A 121 -4.11 1.89 -27.19
CA ASN A 121 -4.48 0.63 -26.54
C ASN A 121 -4.06 0.60 -25.07
N GLY A 122 -5.03 0.43 -24.17
CA GLY A 122 -4.83 0.45 -22.71
C GLY A 122 -4.59 1.83 -22.09
N CYS A 123 -4.66 2.92 -22.85
CA CYS A 123 -4.37 4.29 -22.43
C CYS A 123 -5.58 5.19 -22.71
N SER A 124 -6.48 5.32 -21.74
CA SER A 124 -7.71 6.11 -21.88
C SER A 124 -8.35 6.33 -20.51
N PRO A 125 -8.96 7.49 -20.24
CA PRO A 125 -9.80 7.71 -19.05
C PRO A 125 -11.02 6.77 -18.93
N GLU A 126 -11.42 6.16 -20.04
CA GLU A 126 -12.53 5.18 -20.06
C GLU A 126 -12.08 3.80 -19.53
N ASN A 127 -10.77 3.53 -19.53
CA ASN A 127 -10.22 2.30 -18.98
C ASN A 127 -9.78 2.55 -17.53
N ASN A 128 -10.46 1.95 -16.55
CA ASN A 128 -10.04 2.05 -15.16
C ASN A 128 -8.65 1.43 -14.93
N ASP A 129 -8.28 0.42 -15.71
CA ASP A 129 -6.99 -0.25 -15.68
C ASP A 129 -5.99 0.40 -16.65
N ALA A 130 -6.07 1.71 -16.83
CA ALA A 130 -5.17 2.41 -17.75
C ALA A 130 -3.76 2.56 -17.16
N TRP A 131 -2.75 2.35 -17.99
CA TRP A 131 -1.35 2.61 -17.66
C TRP A 131 -0.89 4.02 -18.08
N CYS A 132 -1.67 4.70 -18.94
CA CYS A 132 -1.51 6.11 -19.23
C CYS A 132 -2.83 6.78 -19.60
N GLY A 133 -2.82 8.10 -19.73
CA GLY A 133 -3.90 8.88 -20.33
C GLY A 133 -4.06 10.26 -19.72
N ASN A 134 -4.73 11.15 -20.46
CA ASN A 134 -5.13 12.46 -19.97
C ASN A 134 -6.41 12.36 -19.13
N MET A 135 -6.26 11.94 -17.87
CA MET A 135 -7.37 11.79 -16.94
C MET A 135 -7.93 13.15 -16.50
N PRO A 136 -9.21 13.25 -16.10
CA PRO A 136 -9.75 14.47 -15.52
C PRO A 136 -8.95 14.89 -14.29
N MET A 137 -8.53 16.17 -14.23
CA MET A 137 -7.69 16.70 -13.16
C MET A 137 -8.30 16.45 -11.76
N GLU A 138 -9.61 16.60 -11.61
CA GLU A 138 -10.29 16.35 -10.33
C GLU A 138 -10.08 14.90 -9.84
N GLU A 139 -10.17 13.92 -10.74
CA GLU A 139 -9.99 12.50 -10.40
C GLU A 139 -8.51 12.16 -10.14
N ILE A 140 -7.58 12.82 -10.83
CA ILE A 140 -6.14 12.73 -10.52
C ILE A 140 -5.89 13.21 -9.09
N MET A 141 -6.44 14.37 -8.72
CA MET A 141 -6.25 14.96 -7.39
C MET A 141 -6.85 14.08 -6.28
N LYS A 142 -8.03 13.49 -6.51
CA LYS A 142 -8.63 12.50 -5.59
C LYS A 142 -7.73 11.27 -5.43
N SER A 143 -7.22 10.74 -6.53
CA SER A 143 -6.37 9.55 -6.53
C SER A 143 -5.04 9.78 -5.81
N ARG A 144 -4.39 10.91 -6.05
CA ARG A 144 -3.18 11.34 -5.35
C ARG A 144 -3.44 11.59 -3.85
N ARG A 145 -4.58 12.15 -3.49
CA ARG A 145 -5.00 12.27 -2.08
C ARG A 145 -5.14 10.92 -1.42
N ALA A 146 -5.81 9.97 -2.09
CA ALA A 146 -5.98 8.62 -1.58
C ALA A 146 -4.66 7.86 -1.45
N TYR A 147 -3.71 8.07 -2.38
CA TYR A 147 -2.35 7.54 -2.28
C TYR A 147 -1.63 8.05 -1.03
N LEU A 148 -1.65 9.37 -0.77
CA LEU A 148 -1.08 9.96 0.45
C LEU A 148 -1.77 9.44 1.72
N ALA A 149 -3.08 9.26 1.69
CA ALA A 149 -3.84 8.70 2.81
C ALA A 149 -3.47 7.22 3.08
N ASN A 150 -3.22 6.43 2.02
CA ASN A 150 -2.70 5.08 2.17
C ASN A 150 -1.28 5.06 2.76
N ILE A 151 -0.41 6.01 2.37
CA ILE A 151 0.90 6.17 3.01
C ILE A 151 0.74 6.50 4.49
N MET A 152 -0.13 7.45 4.85
CA MET A 152 -0.41 7.80 6.24
C MET A 152 -0.91 6.59 7.05
N PHE A 153 -1.71 5.72 6.44
CA PHE A 153 -2.16 4.49 7.10
C PHE A 153 -1.02 3.47 7.28
N VAL A 154 -0.18 3.27 6.27
CA VAL A 154 1.03 2.43 6.39
C VAL A 154 1.95 2.97 7.48
N ASP A 155 2.13 4.30 7.56
CA ASP A 155 2.92 4.97 8.59
C ASP A 155 2.38 4.69 10.01
N GLU A 156 1.06 4.76 10.23
CA GLU A 156 0.44 4.39 11.52
C GLU A 156 0.76 2.93 11.90
N GLU A 157 0.69 1.99 10.95
CA GLU A 157 0.99 0.58 11.22
C GLU A 157 2.49 0.32 11.46
N ILE A 158 3.38 1.04 10.76
CA ILE A 158 4.83 1.03 11.06
C ILE A 158 5.08 1.55 12.47
N GLY A 159 4.41 2.64 12.87
CA GLY A 159 4.49 3.19 14.22
C GLY A 159 4.16 2.15 15.30
N LYS A 160 3.09 1.36 15.10
CA LYS A 160 2.70 0.27 16.02
C LYS A 160 3.78 -0.82 16.13
N ILE A 161 4.46 -1.15 15.03
CA ILE A 161 5.57 -2.12 15.04
C ILE A 161 6.76 -1.57 15.82
N VAL A 162 7.14 -0.31 15.57
CA VAL A 162 8.22 0.37 16.30
C VAL A 162 7.89 0.46 17.80
N ASP A 163 6.65 0.78 18.16
CA ASP A 163 6.22 0.82 19.55
C ASP A 163 6.25 -0.56 20.22
N ALA A 164 5.93 -1.63 19.48
CA ALA A 164 6.10 -2.99 19.97
C ALA A 164 7.58 -3.35 20.20
N LEU A 165 8.48 -2.97 19.29
CA LEU A 165 9.92 -3.15 19.47
C LEU A 165 10.44 -2.42 20.72
N LYS A 166 9.98 -1.18 20.96
CA LYS A 166 10.30 -0.43 22.18
C LYS A 166 9.76 -1.12 23.42
N LYS A 167 8.49 -1.51 23.41
CA LYS A 167 7.80 -2.16 24.52
C LYS A 167 8.49 -3.44 24.96
N PHE A 168 8.96 -4.25 24.01
CA PHE A 168 9.65 -5.52 24.30
C PHE A 168 11.17 -5.36 24.42
N LYS A 169 11.71 -4.13 24.42
CA LYS A 169 13.14 -3.81 24.54
C LYS A 169 14.01 -4.46 23.44
N PHE A 170 13.46 -4.56 22.23
CA PHE A 170 14.13 -5.08 21.05
C PHE A 170 14.69 -3.99 20.13
N LEU A 171 14.20 -2.74 20.21
CA LEU A 171 14.55 -1.68 19.27
C LEU A 171 16.07 -1.48 19.16
N ASP A 172 16.78 -1.34 20.28
CA ASP A 172 18.24 -1.11 20.32
C ASP A 172 19.07 -2.32 19.87
N LYS A 173 18.43 -3.46 19.61
CA LYS A 173 19.05 -4.72 19.17
C LYS A 173 18.55 -5.18 17.80
N THR A 174 17.76 -4.34 17.12
CA THR A 174 17.13 -4.67 15.85
C THR A 174 17.70 -3.79 14.75
N PHE A 175 18.34 -4.42 13.77
CA PHE A 175 18.66 -3.78 12.51
C PHE A 175 17.37 -3.64 11.67
N ILE A 176 16.97 -2.41 11.35
CA ILE A 176 15.74 -2.14 10.58
C ILE A 176 16.13 -1.59 9.21
N VAL A 177 15.58 -2.20 8.17
CA VAL A 177 15.65 -1.69 6.79
C VAL A 177 14.23 -1.39 6.33
N PHE A 178 14.00 -0.16 5.92
CA PHE A 178 12.77 0.25 5.25
C PHE A 178 13.08 0.58 3.80
N VAL A 179 12.36 -0.05 2.88
CA VAL A 179 12.55 0.11 1.45
C VAL A 179 11.22 -0.12 0.71
N SER A 180 11.07 0.51 -0.45
CA SER A 180 9.98 0.23 -1.39
C SER A 180 10.53 -0.50 -2.63
N ASP A 181 9.72 -1.35 -3.25
CA ASP A 181 10.08 -2.07 -4.47
C ASP A 181 10.15 -1.17 -5.71
N HIS A 182 9.27 -0.17 -5.81
CA HIS A 182 9.23 0.83 -6.89
C HIS A 182 8.36 2.04 -6.49
N GLY A 183 8.36 3.09 -7.30
CA GLY A 183 7.46 4.25 -7.13
C GLY A 183 6.12 4.12 -7.90
N ASP A 184 5.32 5.18 -7.97
CA ASP A 184 4.03 5.20 -8.68
C ASP A 184 3.85 6.49 -9.50
N GLY A 185 3.40 6.34 -10.75
CA GLY A 185 3.22 7.41 -11.72
C GLY A 185 2.14 8.41 -11.38
N GLN A 186 1.01 8.02 -10.78
CA GLN A 186 -0.01 8.96 -10.29
C GLN A 186 -0.35 10.16 -11.22
N GLY A 187 -0.35 9.95 -12.54
CA GLY A 187 -0.61 10.97 -13.57
C GLY A 187 0.60 11.78 -14.04
N GLU A 188 1.78 11.62 -13.43
CA GLU A 188 3.04 12.24 -13.86
C GLU A 188 3.32 11.86 -15.32
N HIS A 189 3.58 12.85 -16.18
CA HIS A 189 3.82 12.63 -17.62
C HIS A 189 2.70 11.83 -18.32
N TYR A 190 1.46 11.93 -17.84
CA TYR A 190 0.30 11.10 -18.23
C TYR A 190 0.42 9.60 -17.91
N HIS A 191 1.42 9.18 -17.14
CA HIS A 191 1.64 7.79 -16.75
C HIS A 191 0.95 7.45 -15.43
N TRP A 192 0.55 6.20 -15.33
CA TRP A 192 0.08 5.56 -14.11
C TRP A 192 0.87 4.29 -13.90
N ARG A 193 0.92 3.77 -12.66
CA ARG A 193 1.68 2.55 -12.32
C ARG A 193 3.20 2.80 -12.32
N LYS A 194 3.97 1.80 -12.77
CA LYS A 194 5.43 1.69 -12.66
C LYS A 194 5.98 1.02 -13.92
N SER A 195 7.28 0.74 -13.93
CA SER A 195 8.05 0.16 -15.03
C SER A 195 8.48 1.17 -16.10
N TYR A 196 8.74 2.41 -15.67
CA TYR A 196 9.22 3.49 -16.53
C TYR A 196 10.61 3.96 -16.12
N PRO A 197 11.42 4.47 -17.04
CA PRO A 197 12.71 5.09 -16.73
C PRO A 197 12.56 6.52 -16.19
N TYR A 198 11.58 6.74 -15.31
CA TYR A 198 11.30 8.03 -14.67
C TYR A 198 11.53 7.96 -13.16
N GLU A 199 11.91 9.08 -12.54
CA GLU A 199 12.13 9.15 -11.09
C GLU A 199 10.91 8.73 -10.29
N PHE A 200 9.69 9.11 -10.71
CA PHE A 200 8.47 8.68 -10.02
C PHE A 200 8.32 7.15 -9.94
N SER A 201 8.97 6.39 -10.84
CA SER A 201 8.88 4.93 -10.90
C SER A 201 10.03 4.24 -10.19
N SER A 202 11.19 4.89 -10.04
CA SER A 202 12.44 4.24 -9.58
C SER A 202 13.08 4.89 -8.35
N HIS A 203 12.73 6.13 -8.03
CA HIS A 203 13.25 6.84 -6.86
C HIS A 203 12.48 6.41 -5.61
N ILE A 204 13.01 5.40 -4.94
CA ILE A 204 12.40 4.77 -3.76
C ILE A 204 13.03 5.27 -2.45
N PRO A 205 12.28 5.27 -1.34
CA PRO A 205 12.88 5.42 -0.02
C PRO A 205 13.77 4.21 0.30
N PHE A 206 14.93 4.47 0.90
CA PHE A 206 15.81 3.47 1.49
C PHE A 206 16.35 4.02 2.81
N LEU A 207 15.88 3.48 3.92
CA LEU A 207 16.25 3.90 5.26
C LEU A 207 16.81 2.70 6.02
N VAL A 208 17.86 2.95 6.81
CA VAL A 208 18.49 1.94 7.65
C VAL A 208 18.66 2.50 9.05
N TRP A 209 18.29 1.71 10.05
CA TRP A 209 18.49 1.98 11.48
C TRP A 209 19.30 0.84 12.07
N TRP A 210 20.38 1.17 12.79
CA TRP A 210 21.28 0.22 13.43
C TRP A 210 21.86 0.75 14.73
#